data_AF-I7GNY3-F1
#
_entry.id   AF-I7GNY3-F1
#
_cell.length_a   1.000
_cell.length_b   1.000
_cell.length_c   1.000
_cell.angle_alpha   90.00
_cell.angle_beta   90.00
_cell.angle_gamma   90.00
#
_symmetry.space_group_name_H-M   'P 1'
#
loop_
_entity.id
_entity.type
_entity.pdbx_description
1 polymer ?
#
loop_
_entity_poly.entity_id
_entity_poly.type
_entity_poly.pdbx_seq_one_letter_code
_entity_poly.pdbx_strand_id
1 'polypeptide(L)' 'MYRKELLLKRTVAKELAHTRDPDLTLSYLSMWLHQPYVESDSRLHLESMLLETGHRAL' A
#
# COMPACT_ATOMS: atom_id res chain seq x y z
N MET A 1 0.68 12.56 0.34
CA MET A 1 -0.16 11.52 0.96
C MET A 1 0.41 10.10 0.87
N TYR A 2 1.09 9.67 -0.20
CA TYR A 2 1.59 8.28 -0.32
C TYR A 2 2.98 7.95 0.29
N ARG A 3 3.68 8.94 0.86
CA ARG A 3 5.08 8.75 1.30
C ARG A 3 5.23 7.76 2.45
N LYS A 4 4.23 7.71 3.35
CA LYS A 4 4.20 6.77 4.48
C LYS A 4 4.00 5.33 4.01
N GLU A 5 3.04 5.10 3.12
CA GLU A 5 2.79 3.80 2.51
C GLU A 5 3.97 3.32 1.66
N LEU A 6 4.59 4.21 0.87
CA LEU A 6 5.78 3.89 0.09
C LEU A 6 6.96 3.50 1.00
N LEU A 7 7.12 4.17 2.13
CA LEU A 7 8.15 3.85 3.11
C LEU A 7 7.86 2.51 3.78
N LEU A 8 6.61 2.24 4.17
CA LEU A 8 6.19 0.94 4.70
C LEU A 8 6.52 -0.19 3.72
N LYS A 9 6.16 -0.05 2.44
CA LYS A 9 6.45 -1.06 1.40
C LYS A 9 7.95 -1.30 1.25
N ARG A 10 8.77 -0.25 1.23
CA ARG A 10 10.25 -0.40 1.18
C ARG A 10 10.80 -1.12 2.40
N THR A 11 10.29 -0.80 3.60
CA THR A 11 10.68 -1.46 4.84
C THR A 11 10.26 -2.92 4.83
N VAL A 12 9.00 -3.23 4.50
CA VAL A 12 8.50 -4.60 4.38
C VAL A 12 9.34 -5.42 3.40
N ALA A 13 9.64 -4.91 2.21
CA ALA A 13 10.46 -5.62 1.23
C ALA A 13 11.90 -5.86 1.72
N LYS A 14 12.47 -4.90 2.45
CA LYS A 14 13.80 -5.03 3.03
C LYS A 14 13.81 -6.06 4.17
N GLU A 15 12.88 -5.97 5.12
CA GLU A 15 12.81 -6.87 6.27
C GLU A 15 12.43 -8.30 5.84
N LEU A 16 11.57 -8.46 4.85
CA LEU A 16 11.23 -9.76 4.26
C LEU A 16 12.46 -10.46 3.67
N ALA A 17 13.39 -9.71 3.06
CA ALA A 17 14.62 -10.27 2.52
C ALA A 17 15.62 -10.74 3.61
N HIS A 18 15.50 -10.24 4.84
CA HIS A 18 16.40 -10.56 5.95
C HIS A 18 15.76 -11.48 7.01
N THR A 19 14.44 -11.65 6.96
CA THR A 19 13.66 -12.45 7.92
C THR A 19 13.68 -13.93 7.54
N ARG A 20 14.06 -14.79 8.48
CA ARG A 20 13.93 -16.26 8.39
C ARG A 20 12.78 -16.82 9.22
N ASP A 21 12.07 -15.94 9.93
CA ASP A 21 10.93 -16.28 10.77
C ASP A 21 9.61 -16.24 9.96
N PRO A 22 8.88 -17.36 9.86
CA PRO A 22 7.63 -17.44 9.12
C PRO A 22 6.51 -16.52 9.65
N ASP A 23 6.43 -16.31 10.97
CA ASP A 23 5.35 -15.55 11.60
C ASP A 23 5.53 -14.03 11.38
N LEU A 24 6.79 -13.57 11.39
CA LEU A 24 7.14 -12.21 11.01
C LEU A 24 6.90 -11.98 9.51
N THR A 25 7.20 -12.97 8.66
CA THR A 25 6.93 -12.92 7.22
C THR A 25 5.43 -12.75 6.93
N LEU A 26 4.57 -13.53 7.61
CA LEU A 26 3.11 -13.40 7.50
C LEU A 26 2.62 -12.02 7.96
N SER A 27 3.19 -11.50 9.04
CA SER A 27 2.87 -10.17 9.55
C SER A 27 3.21 -9.08 8.51
N TYR A 28 4.41 -9.14 7.92
CA TYR A 28 4.83 -8.21 6.87
C TYR A 28 3.95 -8.31 5.59
N LEU A 29 3.58 -9.52 5.18
CA LEU A 29 2.69 -9.75 4.04
C LEU A 29 1.27 -9.22 4.29
N SER A 30 0.75 -9.38 5.51
CA SER A 30 -0.57 -8.82 5.88
C SER A 30 -0.58 -7.29 5.84
N MET A 31 0.49 -6.64 6.32
CA MET A 31 0.66 -5.19 6.21
C MET A 31 0.74 -4.72 4.75
N TRP A 32 1.40 -5.50 3.88
CA TRP A 32 1.48 -5.21 2.45
C TRP A 32 0.11 -5.29 1.76
N LEU A 33 -0.70 -6.29 2.12
CA LEU A 33 -2.03 -6.50 1.55
C LEU A 33 -3.03 -5.45 2.02
N HIS A 34 -3.02 -5.13 3.32
CA HIS A 34 -4.01 -4.24 3.92
C HIS A 34 -3.79 -2.76 3.58
N GLN A 35 -2.56 -2.36 3.24
CA GLN A 35 -2.19 -0.99 2.90
C GLN A 35 -2.72 0.03 3.93
N PRO A 36 -2.37 -0.12 5.22
CA PRO A 36 -3.01 0.59 6.33
C PRO A 36 -2.86 2.12 6.28
N TYR A 37 -1.89 2.63 5.52
CA TYR A 37 -1.66 4.08 5.36
C TYR A 37 -2.31 4.66 4.11
N VAL A 38 -3.03 3.86 3.33
CA VAL A 38 -3.89 4.35 2.25
C VAL A 38 -5.22 4.73 2.87
N GLU A 39 -5.34 6.01 3.22
CA GLU A 39 -6.61 6.57 3.69
C GLU A 39 -7.69 6.41 2.61
N SER A 40 -8.92 6.06 3.01
CA SER A 40 -10.08 5.89 2.12
C SER A 40 -10.32 7.12 1.24
N ASP A 41 -10.06 8.31 1.79
CA ASP A 41 -10.17 9.59 1.09
C ASP A 41 -9.15 9.72 -0.05
N SER A 42 -8.01 9.05 0.05
CA SER A 42 -7.02 8.96 -1.04
C SER A 42 -7.51 8.06 -2.17
N ARG A 43 -8.31 7.02 -1.90
CA ARG A 43 -8.98 6.24 -2.96
C ARG A 43 -10.06 7.06 -3.64
N LEU A 44 -10.88 7.78 -2.88
CA LEU A 44 -11.90 8.69 -3.42
C LEU A 44 -11.30 9.79 -4.30
N HIS A 45 -10.21 10.44 -3.84
CA HIS A 45 -9.49 11.42 -4.65
C HIS A 45 -8.89 10.80 -5.92
N LEU A 46 -8.29 9.62 -5.81
CA LEU A 46 -7.73 8.93 -6.96
C LEU A 46 -8.82 8.54 -7.96
N GLU A 47 -9.96 8.04 -7.49
CA GLU A 47 -11.12 7.71 -8.33
C GLU A 47 -11.71 8.95 -8.99
N SER A 48 -11.82 10.08 -8.28
CA SER A 48 -12.23 11.37 -8.86
C SER A 48 -11.26 11.82 -9.95
N MET A 49 -9.95 11.79 -9.67
CA MET A 49 -8.94 12.16 -10.67
C MET A 49 -8.97 11.24 -11.90
N LEU A 50 -9.16 9.93 -11.72
CA LEU A 50 -9.23 8.98 -12.83
C LEU A 50 -10.51 9.14 -13.66
N LEU A 51 -11.62 9.51 -13.03
CA LEU A 51 -12.86 9.88 -13.72
C LEU A 51 -12.69 11.19 -14.51
N GLU A 52 -12.14 12.23 -13.87
CA GLU A 52 -11.90 13.54 -14.51
C GLU A 52 -10.91 13.46 -15.67
N THR A 53 -9.89 12.61 -15.56
CA THR A 53 -8.90 12.39 -16.63
C THR A 53 -9.35 11.37 -17.67
N GLY A 54 -10.55 10.79 -17.54
CA GLY A 54 -11.11 9.82 -18.50
C GLY A 54 -10.41 8.47 -18.53
N HIS A 55 -9.55 8.18 -17.54
CA HIS A 55 -8.84 6.90 -17.42
C HIS A 55 -9.71 5.80 -16.79
N ARG A 56 -10.89 6.16 -16.28
CA ARG A 56 -11.94 5.24 -15.84
C ARG A 56 -13.26 5.60 -16.52
N ALA A 57 -13.86 4.65 -17.23
CA ALA A 57 -15.23 4.79 -17.71
C ALA A 57 -16.21 4.58 -16.56
N LEU A 58 -17.26 5.41 -16.51
CA LEU A 58 -18.38 5.34 -15.58
C LEU A 58 -19.10 3.99 -15.64
#